data_AF-A0ABD2KHL9-F1
#
_entry.id   AF-A0ABD2KHL9-F1
#
_cell.length_a   1.000
_cell.length_b   1.000
_cell.length_c   1.000
_cell.angle_alpha   90.00
_cell.angle_beta   90.00
_cell.angle_gamma   90.00
#
_symmetry.space_group_name_H-M   'P 1'
#
loop_
_entity.id
_entity.type
_entity.pdbx_description
1 polymer ?
#
loop_
_entity_poly.entity_id
_entity_poly.type
_entity_poly.pdbx_seq_one_letter_code
_entity_poly.pdbx_strand_id
1 'polypeptide(L)'
;MSHLFAVLLVLFALSSFSLAHLQLCHSCLAHCKIMPDGKPQLDTCECGQGGDSCEGQQCFAKLELFPEESVAVLQKGCVDGLPPGIDGCNYSGQTESIHCYCNGQFCNDRTKLNNFSPAPLPVLECCECSQPGGDEQCPMDSCLRNCRGNYCLVDFDGVDQGCGQGMPRLQNFLRIPNYLSSFQGGIACAHYQASEETAVNGCVCTEPSGMCNQRNRTIRHQMQSVLTRRADDLNYCYSLSSRTNRGPFDAEIYRKSTTCEGHFCFLSLSTRELVVEPSAAIDSEISQFVANSKPRHELLAGCLKVDDDSKVSVGCTAEYSLNLTEPISVHCICDSHLCNYYDLLARASNGTLKREESAEESNSVPNGRILIQDAVDENGSSIGTRNWPTIWQTFTSLLIILYKLSYFDFIHSL
;
A
#
# COMPACT_ATOMS: atom_id res chain seq x y z
N MET A 1 5.29 -36.16 -35.26
CA MET A 1 6.32 -35.44 -34.48
C MET A 1 6.38 -33.93 -34.77
N SER A 2 6.14 -33.44 -36.00
CA SER A 2 6.28 -32.00 -36.30
C SER A 2 5.26 -31.09 -35.58
N HIS A 3 4.02 -31.53 -35.40
CA HIS A 3 2.98 -30.73 -34.72
C HIS A 3 3.21 -30.58 -33.21
N LEU A 4 3.75 -31.59 -32.54
CA LEU A 4 4.08 -31.52 -31.12
C LEU A 4 5.22 -30.52 -30.87
N PHE A 5 6.20 -30.48 -31.78
CA PHE A 5 7.31 -29.55 -31.74
C PHE A 5 6.85 -28.10 -31.96
N ALA A 6 5.92 -27.87 -32.88
CA ALA A 6 5.34 -26.55 -33.14
C ALA A 6 4.53 -26.02 -31.95
N VAL A 7 3.73 -26.87 -31.29
CA VAL A 7 2.96 -26.49 -30.09
C VAL A 7 3.89 -26.17 -28.92
N LEU A 8 4.95 -26.96 -28.70
CA LEU A 8 5.96 -26.67 -27.69
C LEU A 8 6.71 -25.36 -27.97
N LEU A 9 7.03 -25.05 -29.23
CA LEU A 9 7.67 -23.79 -29.63
C LEU A 9 6.77 -22.58 -29.40
N VAL A 10 5.46 -22.69 -29.70
CA VAL A 10 4.48 -21.63 -29.44
C VAL A 10 4.27 -21.43 -27.94
N LEU A 11 4.22 -22.51 -27.14
CA LEU A 11 4.13 -22.42 -25.68
C LEU A 11 5.41 -21.85 -25.05
N PHE A 12 6.60 -22.20 -25.57
CA PHE A 12 7.86 -21.62 -25.14
C PHE A 12 7.95 -20.14 -25.50
N ALA A 13 7.53 -19.77 -26.72
CA ALA A 13 7.46 -18.37 -27.16
C ALA A 13 6.48 -17.56 -26.29
N LEU A 14 5.28 -18.09 -26.01
CA LEU A 14 4.29 -17.44 -25.15
C LEU A 14 4.75 -17.34 -23.68
N SER A 15 5.50 -18.32 -23.17
CA SER A 15 6.09 -18.26 -21.82
C SER A 15 7.25 -17.27 -21.70
N SER A 16 7.83 -16.84 -22.82
CA SER A 16 8.96 -15.90 -22.86
C SER A 16 8.53 -14.43 -22.81
N PHE A 17 7.22 -14.13 -22.92
CA PHE A 17 6.71 -12.74 -22.99
C PHE A 17 6.27 -12.14 -21.66
N SER A 18 6.48 -12.81 -20.53
CA SER A 18 6.28 -12.22 -19.20
C SER A 18 7.58 -11.75 -18.56
N LEU A 19 8.52 -11.23 -19.36
CA LEU A 19 9.56 -10.35 -18.83
C LEU A 19 8.85 -9.08 -18.34
N ALA A 20 8.73 -8.94 -17.02
CA ALA A 20 8.30 -7.70 -16.38
C ALA A 20 9.11 -6.56 -17.00
N HIS A 21 8.43 -5.67 -17.73
CA HIS A 21 9.09 -4.64 -18.50
C HIS A 21 9.58 -3.57 -17.52
N LEU A 22 10.85 -3.67 -17.12
CA LEU A 22 11.51 -2.64 -16.32
C LEU A 22 11.51 -1.33 -17.12
N GLN A 23 11.09 -0.26 -16.46
CA GLN A 23 10.97 1.08 -17.01
C GLN A 23 12.07 1.96 -16.41
N LEU A 24 12.71 2.79 -17.24
CA LEU A 24 13.60 3.82 -16.73
C LEU A 24 12.77 5.02 -16.29
N CYS A 25 13.06 5.54 -15.10
CA CYS A 25 12.40 6.72 -14.56
C CYS A 25 13.42 7.81 -14.28
N HIS A 26 12.98 9.07 -14.36
CA HIS A 26 13.78 10.15 -13.77
C HIS A 26 13.88 9.92 -12.28
N SER A 27 15.06 10.14 -11.72
CA SER A 27 15.26 10.02 -10.29
C SER A 27 16.06 11.20 -9.77
N CYS A 28 15.52 11.92 -8.78
CA CYS A 28 16.14 13.14 -8.26
C CYS A 28 15.36 13.67 -7.05
N LEU A 29 15.98 14.63 -6.36
CA LEU A 29 15.34 15.50 -5.38
C LEU A 29 15.64 16.95 -5.76
N ALA A 30 14.62 17.77 -5.88
CA ALA A 30 14.73 19.20 -6.16
C ALA A 30 13.80 20.01 -5.27
N HIS A 31 14.07 21.30 -5.16
CA HIS A 31 13.20 22.23 -4.46
C HIS A 31 13.05 23.52 -5.25
N CYS A 32 11.90 24.17 -5.11
CA CYS A 32 11.63 25.47 -5.72
C CYS A 32 10.80 26.34 -4.77
N LYS A 33 10.56 27.59 -5.17
CA LYS A 33 9.75 28.53 -4.40
C LYS A 33 8.26 28.29 -4.65
N ILE A 34 7.48 28.48 -3.59
CA ILE A 34 6.04 28.69 -3.70
C ILE A 34 5.80 30.16 -4.07
N MET A 35 4.99 30.37 -5.11
CA MET A 35 4.59 31.67 -5.61
C MET A 35 3.48 32.28 -4.72
N PRO A 36 3.21 33.60 -4.80
CA PRO A 36 2.18 34.25 -3.99
C PRO A 36 0.76 33.71 -4.17
N ASP A 37 0.48 32.99 -5.26
CA ASP A 37 -0.79 32.31 -5.51
C ASP A 37 -0.88 30.91 -4.85
N GLY A 38 0.12 30.54 -4.04
CA GLY A 38 0.21 29.26 -3.35
C GLY A 38 0.73 28.11 -4.21
N LYS A 39 1.14 28.36 -5.47
CA LYS A 39 1.59 27.32 -6.39
C LYS A 39 3.11 27.25 -6.50
N PRO A 40 3.69 26.06 -6.68
CA PRO A 40 5.12 25.93 -6.91
C PRO A 40 5.53 26.50 -8.28
N GLN A 41 6.71 27.11 -8.34
CA GLN A 41 7.33 27.51 -9.60
C GLN A 41 7.90 26.27 -10.33
N LEU A 42 7.07 25.54 -11.06
CA LEU A 42 7.41 24.22 -11.60
C LEU A 42 8.61 24.19 -12.55
N ASP A 43 8.87 25.26 -13.31
CA ASP A 43 10.03 25.33 -14.21
C ASP A 43 11.37 25.24 -13.46
N THR A 44 11.42 25.66 -12.19
CA THR A 44 12.61 25.59 -11.34
C THR A 44 12.60 24.39 -10.40
N CYS A 45 11.45 23.72 -10.22
CA CYS A 45 11.33 22.48 -9.44
C CYS A 45 11.72 21.24 -10.24
N GLU A 46 11.65 21.27 -11.57
CA GLU A 46 11.85 20.09 -12.39
C GLU A 46 13.31 19.59 -12.35
N CYS A 47 13.49 18.28 -12.17
CA CYS A 47 14.80 17.63 -12.14
C CYS A 47 14.80 16.30 -12.91
N GLY A 48 16.01 15.74 -13.11
CA GLY A 48 16.21 14.42 -13.74
C GLY A 48 16.57 14.46 -15.24
N GLN A 49 16.65 15.65 -15.86
CA GLN A 49 17.05 15.79 -17.27
C GLN A 49 18.56 15.55 -17.51
N GLY A 50 19.36 15.40 -16.46
CA GLY A 50 20.83 15.31 -16.49
C GLY A 50 21.46 13.91 -16.38
N GLY A 51 20.68 12.82 -16.48
CA GLY A 51 21.21 11.43 -16.54
C GLY A 51 20.95 10.56 -15.32
N ASP A 52 20.45 11.14 -14.25
CA ASP A 52 20.07 10.42 -13.04
C ASP A 52 18.75 9.65 -13.25
N SER A 53 18.85 8.32 -13.29
CA SER A 53 17.73 7.42 -13.51
C SER A 53 17.77 6.19 -12.59
N CYS A 54 16.63 5.55 -12.45
CA CYS A 54 16.49 4.25 -11.81
C CYS A 54 15.65 3.33 -12.71
N GLU A 55 15.64 2.03 -12.40
CA GLU A 55 14.77 1.05 -13.05
C GLU A 55 13.74 0.51 -12.05
N GLY A 56 12.49 0.36 -12.49
CA GLY A 56 11.42 -0.25 -11.72
C GLY A 56 10.21 -0.59 -12.59
N GLN A 57 9.14 -1.11 -12.00
CA GLN A 57 7.91 -1.45 -12.71
C GLN A 57 7.16 -0.20 -13.18
N GLN A 58 7.18 0.87 -12.38
CA GLN A 58 6.54 2.15 -12.65
C GLN A 58 7.42 3.30 -12.15
N CYS A 59 7.07 4.52 -12.56
CA CYS A 59 7.72 5.73 -12.08
C CYS A 59 6.82 6.51 -11.12
N PHE A 60 7.43 7.24 -10.18
CA PHE A 60 6.73 8.18 -9.33
C PHE A 60 7.31 9.60 -9.41
N ALA A 61 6.47 10.58 -9.08
CA ALA A 61 6.85 11.94 -8.73
C ALA A 61 6.00 12.41 -7.55
N LYS A 62 6.63 12.87 -6.47
CA LYS A 62 5.98 13.42 -5.28
C LYS A 62 6.34 14.87 -5.13
N LEU A 63 5.33 15.72 -4.98
CA LEU A 63 5.47 17.16 -4.81
C LEU A 63 4.88 17.52 -3.44
N GLU A 64 5.75 17.90 -2.51
CA GLU A 64 5.40 18.33 -1.15
C GLU A 64 5.56 19.86 -1.05
N LEU A 65 4.55 20.53 -0.52
CA LEU A 65 4.50 21.98 -0.34
C LEU A 65 4.69 22.30 1.15
N PHE A 66 5.53 23.29 1.42
CA PHE A 66 5.83 23.83 2.74
C PHE A 66 5.49 25.33 2.71
N PRO A 67 4.21 25.70 2.88
CA PRO A 67 3.75 27.07 2.68
C PRO A 67 4.37 28.06 3.68
N GLU A 68 4.60 27.63 4.92
CA GLU A 68 5.21 28.47 5.96
C GLU A 68 6.64 28.87 5.59
N GLU A 69 7.41 27.93 5.04
CA GLU A 69 8.76 28.15 4.55
C GLU A 69 8.82 28.68 3.10
N SER A 70 7.67 28.77 2.43
CA SER A 70 7.53 29.15 1.01
C SER A 70 8.37 28.27 0.05
N VAL A 71 8.49 26.97 0.36
CA VAL A 71 9.28 25.99 -0.40
C VAL A 71 8.40 24.85 -0.89
N ALA A 72 8.65 24.37 -2.10
CA ALA A 72 8.10 23.14 -2.62
C ALA A 72 9.23 22.15 -2.94
N VAL A 73 8.99 20.87 -2.77
CA VAL A 73 9.98 19.79 -2.91
C VAL A 73 9.45 18.76 -3.89
N LEU A 74 10.22 18.48 -4.94
CA LEU A 74 9.92 17.47 -5.94
C LEU A 74 10.87 16.28 -5.77
N GLN A 75 10.32 15.11 -5.47
CA GLN A 75 11.05 13.85 -5.40
C GLN A 75 10.59 12.92 -6.52
N LYS A 76 11.53 12.41 -7.31
CA LYS A 76 11.27 11.47 -8.40
C LYS A 76 12.03 10.17 -8.23
N GLY A 77 11.44 9.08 -8.73
CA GLY A 77 12.09 7.78 -8.71
C GLY A 77 11.24 6.67 -9.32
N CYS A 78 11.58 5.45 -8.91
CA CYS A 78 10.99 4.22 -9.38
C CYS A 78 10.19 3.57 -8.28
N VAL A 79 9.18 2.80 -8.65
CA VAL A 79 8.34 2.10 -7.70
C VAL A 79 7.96 0.73 -8.24
N ASP A 80 8.02 -0.25 -7.34
CA ASP A 80 7.66 -1.63 -7.61
C ASP A 80 6.46 -2.05 -6.76
N GLY A 81 5.63 -2.94 -7.29
CA GLY A 81 4.57 -3.59 -6.54
C GLY A 81 3.41 -2.66 -6.14
N LEU A 82 3.22 -1.56 -6.86
CA LEU A 82 2.03 -0.73 -6.72
C LEU A 82 0.75 -1.53 -7.01
N PRO A 83 -0.33 -1.29 -6.25
CA PRO A 83 -1.66 -1.78 -6.63
C PRO A 83 -2.06 -1.21 -8.01
N PRO A 84 -2.81 -1.97 -8.82
CA PRO A 84 -3.30 -1.47 -10.10
C PRO A 84 -4.26 -0.29 -9.92
N GLY A 85 -4.34 0.58 -10.93
CA GLY A 85 -5.32 1.67 -11.00
C GLY A 85 -4.94 2.96 -10.26
N ILE A 86 -3.63 3.17 -10.03
CA ILE A 86 -3.09 4.33 -9.27
C ILE A 86 -2.38 5.34 -10.21
N ASP A 87 -2.47 5.16 -11.53
CA ASP A 87 -1.85 6.08 -12.51
C ASP A 87 -2.44 7.50 -12.45
N GLY A 88 -1.59 8.49 -12.68
CA GLY A 88 -1.91 9.92 -12.63
C GLY A 88 -1.51 10.58 -11.31
N CYS A 89 -1.82 11.86 -11.19
CA CYS A 89 -1.53 12.68 -10.03
C CYS A 89 -2.76 12.85 -9.14
N ASN A 90 -2.59 12.73 -7.83
CA ASN A 90 -3.64 12.96 -6.84
C ASN A 90 -3.07 13.63 -5.60
N TYR A 91 -3.88 14.43 -4.91
CA TYR A 91 -3.55 14.83 -3.55
C TYR A 91 -3.47 13.61 -2.64
N SER A 92 -2.55 13.64 -1.67
CA SER A 92 -2.27 12.57 -0.70
C SER A 92 -2.83 12.93 0.67
N GLY A 93 -4.15 13.03 0.71
CA GLY A 93 -4.95 13.39 1.89
C GLY A 93 -5.06 14.89 2.17
N GLN A 94 -4.13 15.72 1.70
CA GLN A 94 -4.14 17.19 1.88
C GLN A 94 -3.63 17.90 0.61
N THR A 95 -3.88 19.20 0.50
CA THR A 95 -3.50 20.02 -0.67
C THR A 95 -2.00 20.20 -0.83
N GLU A 96 -1.24 20.01 0.25
CA GLU A 96 0.19 20.24 0.32
C GLU A 96 1.01 19.05 -0.20
N SER A 97 0.38 17.89 -0.42
CA SER A 97 1.08 16.67 -0.85
C SER A 97 0.43 16.10 -2.10
N ILE A 98 1.17 16.04 -3.20
CA ILE A 98 0.73 15.49 -4.48
C ILE A 98 1.59 14.27 -4.82
N HIS A 99 0.95 13.13 -5.02
CA HIS A 99 1.60 11.91 -5.45
C HIS A 99 1.17 11.57 -6.89
N CYS A 100 2.15 11.38 -7.77
CA CYS A 100 1.95 10.99 -9.15
C CYS A 100 2.61 9.64 -9.42
N TYR A 101 1.92 8.76 -10.13
CA TYR A 101 2.46 7.51 -10.63
C TYR A 101 2.16 7.38 -12.12
N CYS A 102 3.05 6.72 -12.86
CA CYS A 102 2.86 6.53 -14.29
C CYS A 102 3.59 5.32 -14.83
N ASN A 103 3.18 4.95 -16.05
CA ASN A 103 3.78 3.90 -16.85
C ASN A 103 4.45 4.50 -18.11
N GLY A 104 5.60 3.95 -18.47
CA GLY A 104 6.38 4.29 -19.65
C GLY A 104 7.73 4.91 -19.33
N GLN A 105 8.63 4.85 -20.32
CA GLN A 105 9.99 5.37 -20.19
C GLN A 105 9.98 6.88 -19.86
N PHE A 106 10.63 7.24 -18.76
CA PHE A 106 10.75 8.60 -18.25
C PHE A 106 9.38 9.29 -18.17
N CYS A 107 8.33 8.57 -17.77
CA CYS A 107 6.97 9.10 -17.76
C CYS A 107 6.75 10.15 -16.66
N ASN A 108 7.58 10.14 -15.61
CA ASN A 108 7.53 11.07 -14.49
C ASN A 108 8.16 12.45 -14.80
N ASP A 109 8.16 12.83 -16.08
CA ASP A 109 8.45 14.18 -16.55
C ASP A 109 7.24 15.09 -16.33
N ARG A 110 7.49 16.35 -15.98
CA ARG A 110 6.45 17.35 -15.72
C ARG A 110 5.43 17.44 -16.86
N THR A 111 5.87 17.46 -18.12
CA THR A 111 4.98 17.66 -19.27
C THR A 111 4.07 16.44 -19.49
N LYS A 112 4.59 15.24 -19.26
CA LYS A 112 3.83 13.98 -19.37
C LYS A 112 2.84 13.80 -18.21
N LEU A 113 3.15 14.34 -17.03
CA LEU A 113 2.28 14.35 -15.86
C LEU A 113 1.39 15.61 -15.77
N ASN A 114 1.19 16.33 -16.87
CA ASN A 114 0.33 17.53 -16.92
C ASN A 114 0.65 18.53 -15.79
N ASN A 115 1.92 18.90 -15.65
CA ASN A 115 2.40 19.81 -14.61
C ASN A 115 2.08 19.35 -13.18
N PHE A 116 2.09 18.03 -12.94
CA PHE A 116 1.73 17.40 -11.67
C PHE A 116 0.32 17.77 -11.19
N SER A 117 -0.57 18.17 -12.10
CA SER A 117 -1.90 18.62 -11.73
C SER A 117 -2.74 17.42 -11.27
N PRO A 118 -3.30 17.45 -10.05
CA PRO A 118 -4.14 16.37 -9.55
C PRO A 118 -5.40 16.20 -10.40
N ALA A 119 -5.86 14.95 -10.55
CA ALA A 119 -7.13 14.66 -11.19
C ALA A 119 -8.29 15.28 -10.38
N PRO A 120 -9.30 15.88 -11.04
CA PRO A 120 -10.47 16.38 -10.34
C PRO A 120 -11.26 15.19 -9.76
N LEU A 121 -11.56 15.27 -8.47
CA LEU A 121 -12.40 14.29 -7.77
C LEU A 121 -13.70 14.96 -7.28
N PRO A 122 -14.79 14.21 -7.10
CA PRO A 122 -16.02 14.72 -6.52
C PRO A 122 -15.77 15.41 -5.18
N VAL A 123 -16.43 16.55 -4.97
CA VAL A 123 -16.37 17.29 -3.71
C VAL A 123 -17.58 16.90 -2.85
N LEU A 124 -17.29 16.59 -1.60
CA LEU A 124 -18.21 16.19 -0.56
C LEU A 124 -18.25 17.28 0.51
N GLU A 125 -19.37 17.36 1.20
CA GLU A 125 -19.52 18.16 2.42
C GLU A 125 -19.54 17.22 3.61
N CYS A 126 -18.62 17.43 4.55
CA CYS A 126 -18.35 16.53 5.65
C CYS A 126 -18.50 17.25 6.99
N CYS A 127 -18.92 16.54 8.04
CA CYS A 127 -18.80 17.03 9.40
C CYS A 127 -17.35 17.15 9.81
N GLU A 128 -17.05 18.28 10.44
CA GLU A 128 -15.73 18.62 10.94
C GLU A 128 -15.82 18.92 12.43
N CYS A 129 -14.96 18.23 13.18
CA CYS A 129 -14.74 18.49 14.58
C CYS A 129 -13.38 17.93 14.95
N SER A 130 -12.56 18.78 15.55
CA SER A 130 -11.31 18.43 16.21
C SER A 130 -11.23 19.28 17.47
N GLN A 131 -10.97 18.65 18.61
CA GLN A 131 -10.84 19.35 19.89
C GLN A 131 -9.37 19.35 20.32
N PRO A 132 -8.70 20.52 20.38
CA PRO A 132 -7.37 20.62 20.96
C PRO A 132 -7.45 20.33 22.46
N GLY A 133 -6.98 19.16 22.89
CA GLY A 133 -6.97 18.77 24.31
C GLY A 133 -7.51 17.38 24.62
N GLY A 134 -8.03 16.63 23.65
CA GLY A 134 -8.24 15.16 23.75
C GLY A 134 -9.36 14.65 24.67
N ASP A 135 -9.95 15.48 25.52
CA ASP A 135 -10.86 14.99 26.57
C ASP A 135 -12.35 14.95 26.17
N GLU A 136 -12.77 15.69 25.13
CA GLU A 136 -14.18 15.75 24.71
C GLU A 136 -14.39 15.19 23.30
N GLN A 137 -15.23 14.15 23.21
CA GLN A 137 -15.63 13.55 21.93
C GLN A 137 -16.45 14.52 21.08
N CYS A 138 -16.35 14.39 19.76
CA CYS A 138 -17.17 15.13 18.83
C CYS A 138 -18.67 14.86 19.08
N PRO A 139 -19.52 15.90 19.02
CA PRO A 139 -20.94 15.76 19.28
C PRO A 139 -21.57 14.71 18.37
N MET A 140 -22.37 13.83 18.98
CA MET A 140 -23.04 12.75 18.26
C MET A 140 -24.25 13.26 17.46
N ASP A 141 -24.96 14.26 18.00
CA ASP A 141 -26.29 14.63 17.51
C ASP A 141 -26.29 15.77 16.50
N SER A 142 -25.19 16.50 16.35
CA SER A 142 -25.12 17.64 15.43
C SER A 142 -23.74 17.84 14.83
N CYS A 143 -23.77 18.12 13.53
CA CYS A 143 -22.62 18.57 12.76
C CYS A 143 -22.37 20.06 13.10
N LEU A 144 -21.39 20.36 13.95
CA LEU A 144 -21.13 21.74 14.38
C LEU A 144 -20.49 22.59 13.29
N ARG A 145 -19.60 21.98 12.50
CA ARG A 145 -18.90 22.60 11.39
C ARG A 145 -18.89 21.64 10.21
N ASN A 146 -18.87 22.23 9.02
CA ASN A 146 -18.77 21.48 7.77
C ASN A 146 -17.48 21.86 7.07
N CYS A 147 -16.81 20.88 6.49
CA CYS A 147 -15.66 21.07 5.62
C CYS A 147 -15.94 20.45 4.24
N ARG A 148 -15.18 20.88 3.23
CA ARG A 148 -15.30 20.39 1.86
C ARG A 148 -14.04 19.68 1.41
N GLY A 149 -14.18 18.43 0.96
CA GLY A 149 -13.06 17.62 0.49
C GLY A 149 -13.50 16.52 -0.45
N ASN A 150 -12.60 15.61 -0.82
CA ASN A 150 -12.91 14.50 -1.72
C ASN A 150 -13.36 13.24 -0.97
N TYR A 151 -13.14 13.19 0.34
CA TYR A 151 -13.59 12.13 1.22
C TYR A 151 -13.83 12.68 2.63
N CYS A 152 -14.74 12.06 3.38
CA CYS A 152 -14.92 12.31 4.81
C CYS A 152 -14.16 11.26 5.62
N LEU A 153 -13.72 11.64 6.82
CA LEU A 153 -13.03 10.75 7.75
C LEU A 153 -13.61 10.88 9.17
N VAL A 154 -13.55 9.79 9.92
CA VAL A 154 -13.93 9.73 11.34
C VAL A 154 -13.07 8.69 12.06
N ASP A 155 -12.58 9.02 13.25
CA ASP A 155 -11.95 8.08 14.16
C ASP A 155 -13.01 7.29 14.96
N PHE A 156 -12.71 6.04 15.33
CA PHE A 156 -13.57 5.23 16.20
C PHE A 156 -13.73 5.83 17.59
N ASP A 157 -12.69 6.45 18.14
CA ASP A 157 -12.80 7.13 19.44
C ASP A 157 -13.66 8.40 19.33
N GLY A 158 -13.84 8.88 18.08
CA GLY A 158 -14.70 10.00 17.72
C GLY A 158 -14.24 11.33 18.28
N VAL A 159 -12.95 11.41 18.59
CA VAL A 159 -12.25 12.64 18.95
C VAL A 159 -12.12 13.54 17.72
N ASP A 160 -11.93 12.93 16.53
CA ASP A 160 -11.73 13.66 15.29
C ASP A 160 -12.67 13.20 14.16
N GLN A 161 -13.23 14.20 13.48
CA GLN A 161 -14.00 14.08 12.24
C GLN A 161 -13.58 15.18 11.27
N GLY A 162 -13.56 14.89 9.98
CA GLY A 162 -13.23 15.90 8.98
C GLY A 162 -13.33 15.41 7.55
N CYS A 163 -12.57 16.07 6.69
CA CYS A 163 -12.45 15.74 5.28
C CYS A 163 -10.99 15.85 4.83
N GLY A 164 -10.65 15.13 3.77
CA GLY A 164 -9.35 15.24 3.12
C GLY A 164 -9.48 15.47 1.62
N GLN A 165 -8.36 15.78 0.98
CA GLN A 165 -8.25 16.07 -0.45
C GLN A 165 -7.57 14.92 -1.18
N GLY A 166 -8.00 14.67 -2.42
CA GLY A 166 -7.45 13.63 -3.28
C GLY A 166 -7.82 12.21 -2.86
N MET A 167 -6.85 11.30 -2.98
CA MET A 167 -7.01 9.92 -2.57
C MET A 167 -6.79 9.79 -1.05
N PRO A 168 -7.64 9.06 -0.32
CA PRO A 168 -7.46 8.92 1.12
C PRO A 168 -6.22 8.09 1.45
N ARG A 169 -5.43 8.57 2.41
CA ARG A 169 -4.20 7.89 2.88
C ARG A 169 -4.45 6.45 3.30
N LEU A 170 -5.60 6.19 3.96
CA LEU A 170 -5.98 4.84 4.37
C LEU A 170 -6.04 3.88 3.19
N GLN A 171 -6.55 4.31 2.03
CA GLN A 171 -6.70 3.41 0.87
C GLN A 171 -5.35 3.06 0.23
N ASN A 172 -4.43 4.03 0.20
CA ASN A 172 -3.05 3.78 -0.22
C ASN A 172 -2.37 2.80 0.75
N PHE A 173 -2.58 2.99 2.05
CA PHE A 173 -2.04 2.11 3.08
C PHE A 173 -2.62 0.69 2.99
N LEU A 174 -3.92 0.52 2.72
CA LEU A 174 -4.54 -0.79 2.52
C LEU A 174 -4.22 -1.43 1.16
N ARG A 175 -3.46 -0.74 0.30
CA ARG A 175 -3.10 -1.21 -1.05
C ARG A 175 -4.33 -1.53 -1.90
N ILE A 176 -5.39 -0.70 -1.81
CA ILE A 176 -6.65 -0.98 -2.52
C ILE A 176 -6.45 -0.91 -4.04
N PRO A 177 -6.70 -2.01 -4.78
CA PRO A 177 -6.62 -1.99 -6.23
C PRO A 177 -7.80 -1.20 -6.82
N ASN A 178 -7.52 -0.40 -7.85
CA ASN A 178 -8.55 0.27 -8.63
C ASN A 178 -9.53 1.11 -7.78
N TYR A 179 -9.01 1.75 -6.73
CA TYR A 179 -9.81 2.51 -5.76
C TYR A 179 -10.82 3.44 -6.44
N LEU A 180 -10.36 4.28 -7.38
CA LEU A 180 -11.20 5.27 -8.06
C LEU A 180 -12.33 4.65 -8.89
N SER A 181 -12.16 3.44 -9.44
CA SER A 181 -13.18 2.82 -10.29
C SER A 181 -14.06 1.81 -9.55
N SER A 182 -13.55 1.18 -8.49
CA SER A 182 -14.23 0.05 -7.81
C SER A 182 -14.78 0.41 -6.43
N PHE A 183 -14.18 1.40 -5.75
CA PHE A 183 -14.48 1.70 -4.34
C PHE A 183 -14.82 3.17 -4.09
N GLN A 184 -14.75 4.03 -5.10
CA GLN A 184 -15.28 5.40 -5.03
C GLN A 184 -16.80 5.36 -4.78
N GLY A 185 -17.27 6.16 -3.84
CA GLY A 185 -18.66 6.17 -3.35
C GLY A 185 -18.92 5.19 -2.20
N GLY A 186 -17.91 4.43 -1.76
CA GLY A 186 -18.03 3.50 -0.65
C GLY A 186 -17.50 4.05 0.69
N ILE A 187 -17.64 3.22 1.73
CA ILE A 187 -17.00 3.38 3.04
C ILE A 187 -15.88 2.33 3.13
N ALA A 188 -14.72 2.68 3.68
CA ALA A 188 -13.70 1.73 4.09
C ALA A 188 -13.28 2.05 5.52
N CYS A 189 -13.20 1.03 6.37
CA CYS A 189 -12.87 1.20 7.77
C CYS A 189 -11.74 0.26 8.16
N ALA A 190 -10.79 0.77 8.93
CA ALA A 190 -9.69 -0.04 9.43
C ALA A 190 -9.28 0.36 10.84
N HIS A 191 -8.68 -0.59 11.53
CA HIS A 191 -7.95 -0.43 12.76
C HIS A 191 -6.55 -0.99 12.50
N TYR A 192 -5.53 -0.14 12.55
CA TYR A 192 -4.15 -0.60 12.49
C TYR A 192 -3.45 -0.31 13.80
N GLN A 193 -2.60 -1.24 14.22
CA GLN A 193 -1.85 -1.15 15.46
C GLN A 193 -0.42 -1.60 15.23
N ALA A 194 0.53 -0.66 15.28
CA ALA A 194 1.97 -0.97 15.29
C ALA A 194 2.52 -1.06 16.73
N SER A 195 1.99 -0.24 17.64
CA SER A 195 2.21 -0.25 19.08
C SER A 195 0.96 0.33 19.77
N GLU A 196 0.89 0.29 21.10
CA GLU A 196 -0.19 0.94 21.85
C GLU A 196 -0.28 2.45 21.56
N GLU A 197 0.87 3.11 21.34
CA GLU A 197 0.96 4.55 21.03
C GLU A 197 0.73 4.86 19.54
N THR A 198 0.74 3.84 18.67
CA THR A 198 0.59 4.00 17.20
C THR A 198 -0.58 3.17 16.68
N ALA A 199 -1.64 3.12 17.49
CA ALA A 199 -2.93 2.63 17.06
C ALA A 199 -3.70 3.78 16.40
N VAL A 200 -4.19 3.56 15.19
CA VAL A 200 -5.08 4.51 14.52
C VAL A 200 -6.25 3.77 13.92
N ASN A 201 -7.40 4.36 14.15
CA ASN A 201 -8.69 3.79 13.86
C ASN A 201 -9.46 4.78 13.02
N GLY A 202 -10.24 4.26 12.07
CA GLY A 202 -11.21 5.14 11.44
C GLY A 202 -11.83 4.58 10.20
N CYS A 203 -12.84 5.31 9.76
CA CYS A 203 -13.50 5.11 8.49
C CYS A 203 -13.23 6.29 7.58
N VAL A 204 -13.09 5.98 6.29
CA VAL A 204 -13.14 6.94 5.21
C VAL A 204 -14.37 6.64 4.37
N CYS A 205 -15.07 7.68 3.93
CA CYS A 205 -16.15 7.51 2.95
C CYS A 205 -16.08 8.55 1.85
N THR A 206 -16.42 8.10 0.65
CA THR A 206 -16.49 8.95 -0.55
C THR A 206 -17.90 9.07 -1.12
N GLU A 207 -18.90 8.57 -0.40
CA GLU A 207 -20.30 8.73 -0.75
C GLU A 207 -20.73 10.20 -0.58
N PRO A 208 -21.53 10.77 -1.52
CA PRO A 208 -22.06 12.15 -1.44
C PRO A 208 -22.70 12.54 -0.10
N SER A 209 -23.31 11.57 0.58
CA SER A 209 -23.96 11.74 1.89
C SER A 209 -22.98 11.86 3.06
N GLY A 210 -21.71 11.52 2.85
CA GLY A 210 -20.68 11.47 3.89
C GLY A 210 -20.95 10.41 4.96
N MET A 211 -21.81 9.41 4.72
CA MET A 211 -22.43 8.58 5.78
C MET A 211 -21.51 8.15 6.93
N CYS A 212 -20.24 7.83 6.67
CA CYS A 212 -19.31 7.42 7.71
C CYS A 212 -19.16 8.45 8.84
N ASN A 213 -19.20 9.75 8.55
CA ASN A 213 -19.02 10.83 9.53
C ASN A 213 -20.32 11.25 10.25
N GLN A 214 -21.43 10.54 10.04
CA GLN A 214 -22.66 10.70 10.84
C GLN A 214 -22.59 9.82 12.09
N ARG A 215 -21.63 10.10 12.98
CA ARG A 215 -21.15 9.20 14.04
C ARG A 215 -22.26 8.52 14.86
N ASN A 216 -23.33 9.23 15.25
CA ASN A 216 -24.46 8.64 15.99
C ASN A 216 -25.08 7.43 15.29
N ARG A 217 -25.16 7.47 13.96
CA ARG A 217 -25.79 6.40 13.17
C ARG A 217 -24.84 5.26 12.86
N THR A 218 -23.55 5.56 12.69
CA THR A 218 -22.62 4.63 12.05
C THR A 218 -21.62 3.99 13.01
N ILE A 219 -21.28 4.63 14.13
CA ILE A 219 -20.13 4.22 14.94
C ILE A 219 -20.20 2.78 15.44
N ARG A 220 -21.36 2.34 15.95
CA ARG A 220 -21.52 0.97 16.45
C ARG A 220 -21.34 -0.04 15.33
N HIS A 221 -21.94 0.23 14.17
CA HIS A 221 -21.84 -0.66 13.02
C HIS A 221 -20.40 -0.71 12.49
N GLN A 222 -19.72 0.43 12.39
CA GLN A 222 -18.33 0.54 11.94
C GLN A 222 -17.36 -0.18 12.89
N MET A 223 -17.50 0.02 14.20
CA MET A 223 -16.67 -0.67 15.18
C MET A 223 -16.91 -2.18 15.14
N GLN A 224 -18.17 -2.61 15.03
CA GLN A 224 -18.51 -4.02 14.94
C GLN A 224 -18.01 -4.65 13.62
N SER A 225 -18.12 -3.94 12.50
CA SER A 225 -17.67 -4.45 11.20
C SER A 225 -16.16 -4.57 11.08
N VAL A 226 -15.39 -3.88 11.94
CA VAL A 226 -13.93 -3.94 11.93
C VAL A 226 -13.37 -4.74 13.10
N LEU A 227 -13.72 -4.38 14.34
CA LEU A 227 -13.04 -4.89 15.54
C LEU A 227 -13.48 -6.30 15.95
N THR A 228 -14.75 -6.65 15.66
CA THR A 228 -15.33 -7.94 16.04
C THR A 228 -15.61 -8.85 14.84
N ARG A 229 -15.37 -8.38 13.61
CA ARG A 229 -15.42 -9.20 12.41
C ARG A 229 -14.36 -10.30 12.51
N ARG A 230 -14.74 -11.54 12.13
CA ARG A 230 -13.84 -12.71 12.06
C ARG A 230 -12.91 -12.82 13.29
N ALA A 231 -13.44 -12.58 14.49
CA ALA A 231 -12.62 -12.57 15.71
C ALA A 231 -11.99 -13.93 16.02
N ASP A 232 -12.52 -15.01 15.45
CA ASP A 232 -12.04 -16.38 15.49
C ASP A 232 -10.97 -16.71 14.43
N ASP A 233 -10.71 -15.78 13.51
CA ASP A 233 -9.89 -15.98 12.32
C ASP A 233 -8.99 -14.75 12.11
N LEU A 234 -8.04 -14.60 13.05
CA LEU A 234 -7.07 -13.53 13.12
C LEU A 234 -5.64 -14.08 13.04
N ASN A 235 -4.81 -13.35 12.31
CA ASN A 235 -3.37 -13.53 12.28
C ASN A 235 -2.72 -12.87 13.49
N TYR A 236 -1.70 -13.53 14.01
CA TYR A 236 -0.84 -13.04 15.09
C TYR A 236 0.39 -12.40 14.47
N CYS A 237 0.61 -11.10 14.69
CA CYS A 237 1.59 -10.29 13.99
C CYS A 237 2.64 -9.74 14.96
N TYR A 238 3.85 -9.46 14.47
CA TYR A 238 4.79 -8.63 15.20
C TYR A 238 4.24 -7.21 15.35
N SER A 239 4.41 -6.61 16.53
CA SER A 239 4.00 -5.24 16.85
C SER A 239 5.22 -4.48 17.33
N LEU A 240 5.69 -3.52 16.54
CA LEU A 240 6.77 -2.62 16.92
C LEU A 240 6.69 -1.28 16.20
N SER A 241 7.17 -0.24 16.89
CA SER A 241 7.43 1.08 16.32
C SER A 241 8.84 1.50 16.74
N SER A 242 9.72 1.75 15.77
CA SER A 242 11.10 2.14 16.03
C SER A 242 11.58 3.20 15.06
N ARG A 243 12.34 4.17 15.59
CA ARG A 243 12.96 5.25 14.81
C ARG A 243 14.43 5.39 15.18
N THR A 244 15.30 5.54 14.19
CA THR A 244 16.75 5.71 14.41
C THR A 244 17.41 6.50 13.28
N ASN A 245 18.45 7.26 13.64
CA ASN A 245 19.33 7.94 12.69
C ASN A 245 20.66 7.19 12.51
N ARG A 246 20.82 6.03 13.16
CA ARG A 246 22.11 5.29 13.24
C ARG A 246 22.36 4.32 12.07
N GLY A 247 21.41 4.16 11.16
CA GLY A 247 21.50 3.24 10.03
C GLY A 247 20.32 2.26 9.96
N PRO A 248 20.40 1.25 9.08
CA PRO A 248 19.33 0.29 8.84
C PRO A 248 19.08 -0.62 10.06
N PHE A 249 17.88 -1.19 10.10
CA PHE A 249 17.51 -2.18 11.11
C PHE A 249 18.05 -3.57 10.74
N ASP A 250 18.40 -4.35 11.76
CA ASP A 250 18.68 -5.77 11.63
C ASP A 250 17.51 -6.60 12.17
N ALA A 251 17.60 -7.92 12.04
CA ALA A 251 16.62 -8.84 12.58
C ALA A 251 16.50 -8.79 14.13
N GLU A 252 17.48 -8.25 14.84
CA GLU A 252 17.45 -8.19 16.31
C GLU A 252 16.44 -7.16 16.83
N ILE A 253 16.02 -6.18 16.01
CA ILE A 253 14.99 -5.21 16.40
C ILE A 253 13.68 -5.89 16.83
N TYR A 254 13.36 -7.03 16.23
CA TYR A 254 12.18 -7.84 16.55
C TYR A 254 12.27 -8.54 17.90
N ARG A 255 13.44 -8.58 18.57
CA ARG A 255 13.50 -9.04 19.97
C ARG A 255 12.76 -8.11 20.93
N LYS A 256 12.54 -6.85 20.52
CA LYS A 256 11.82 -5.84 21.30
C LYS A 256 10.35 -5.71 20.89
N SER A 257 9.91 -6.44 19.87
CA SER A 257 8.52 -6.37 19.43
C SER A 257 7.61 -7.05 20.43
N THR A 258 6.45 -6.47 20.65
CA THR A 258 5.31 -7.19 21.19
C THR A 258 4.54 -7.82 20.02
N THR A 259 3.29 -8.19 20.25
CA THR A 259 2.47 -8.85 19.24
C THR A 259 1.04 -8.33 19.31
N CYS A 260 0.34 -8.37 18.18
CA CYS A 260 -1.06 -8.00 18.10
C CYS A 260 -1.80 -8.90 17.11
N GLU A 261 -3.14 -8.82 17.10
CA GLU A 261 -4.01 -9.70 16.32
C GLU A 261 -4.83 -8.89 15.31
N GLY A 262 -4.85 -9.34 14.06
CA GLY A 262 -5.65 -8.72 12.99
C GLY A 262 -5.89 -9.66 11.83
N HIS A 263 -6.76 -9.28 10.90
CA HIS A 263 -6.99 -10.06 9.67
C HIS A 263 -5.73 -10.13 8.81
N PHE A 264 -4.91 -9.09 8.83
CA PHE A 264 -3.64 -9.03 8.10
C PHE A 264 -2.53 -8.51 9.01
N CYS A 265 -1.29 -8.81 8.66
CA CYS A 265 -0.11 -8.14 9.22
C CYS A 265 0.42 -7.11 8.24
N PHE A 266 1.01 -6.03 8.75
CA PHE A 266 1.68 -5.03 7.93
C PHE A 266 3.10 -4.76 8.40
N LEU A 267 3.90 -4.23 7.48
CA LEU A 267 5.27 -3.79 7.70
C LEU A 267 5.54 -2.56 6.84
N SER A 268 5.97 -1.47 7.48
CA SER A 268 6.35 -0.23 6.81
C SER A 268 7.75 0.18 7.23
N LEU A 269 8.60 0.46 6.25
CA LEU A 269 9.95 0.98 6.43
C LEU A 269 10.05 2.31 5.67
N SER A 270 10.52 3.36 6.33
CA SER A 270 11.05 4.55 5.66
C SER A 270 12.53 4.69 6.02
N THR A 271 13.40 4.99 5.07
CA THR A 271 14.84 5.19 5.32
C THR A 271 15.24 6.66 5.31
N ARG A 272 14.33 7.55 4.90
CA ARG A 272 14.59 8.98 4.79
C ARG A 272 13.42 9.83 5.23
N GLU A 273 13.76 11.02 5.72
CA GLU A 273 12.82 12.08 6.05
C GLU A 273 13.16 13.32 5.21
N LEU A 274 12.12 13.97 4.68
CA LEU A 274 12.25 15.29 4.06
C LEU A 274 12.28 16.34 5.18
N VAL A 275 13.32 17.17 5.17
CA VAL A 275 13.52 18.23 6.17
C VAL A 275 13.76 19.54 5.43
N VAL A 276 13.01 20.58 5.78
CA VAL A 276 13.23 21.94 5.28
C VAL A 276 14.00 22.72 6.34
N GLU A 277 15.14 23.29 5.94
CA GLU A 277 16.05 23.98 6.85
C GLU A 277 16.42 25.36 6.31
N PRO A 278 16.65 26.36 7.18
CA PRO A 278 17.18 27.64 6.74
C PRO A 278 18.55 27.47 6.10
N SER A 279 18.74 28.09 4.94
CA SER A 279 20.00 28.18 4.21
C SER A 279 21.02 28.96 5.03
N ALA A 280 22.25 28.46 5.08
CA ALA A 280 23.37 29.10 5.77
C ALA A 280 23.95 30.33 5.02
N ALA A 281 23.24 30.88 4.03
CA ALA A 281 23.71 32.04 3.26
C ALA A 281 23.79 33.29 4.16
N ILE A 282 24.95 33.95 4.14
CA ILE A 282 25.40 34.97 5.11
C ILE A 282 24.81 36.37 4.85
N ASP A 283 24.05 36.59 3.77
CA ASP A 283 23.51 37.93 3.47
C ASP A 283 22.09 38.15 4.03
N SER A 284 21.99 39.26 4.74
CA SER A 284 20.94 39.70 5.65
C SER A 284 19.55 39.92 5.04
N GLU A 285 18.53 39.63 5.86
CA GLU A 285 17.10 40.01 5.79
C GLU A 285 16.08 39.02 5.18
N ILE A 286 16.48 37.93 4.52
CA ILE A 286 15.52 36.90 4.06
C ILE A 286 16.07 35.50 4.35
N SER A 287 15.49 34.79 5.32
CA SER A 287 15.77 33.36 5.54
C SER A 287 15.30 32.57 4.31
N GLN A 288 16.23 32.20 3.43
CA GLN A 288 15.94 31.27 2.35
C GLN A 288 15.91 29.85 2.94
N PHE A 289 14.88 29.08 2.67
CA PHE A 289 14.79 27.68 3.11
C PHE A 289 15.21 26.73 1.99
N VAL A 290 15.86 25.62 2.36
CA VAL A 290 16.31 24.57 1.46
C VAL A 290 15.79 23.24 1.98
N ALA A 291 15.24 22.42 1.09
CA ALA A 291 14.83 21.07 1.44
C ALA A 291 15.96 20.07 1.24
N ASN A 292 16.14 19.21 2.24
CA ASN A 292 17.11 18.12 2.26
C ASN A 292 16.40 16.80 2.56
N SER A 293 16.97 15.69 2.09
CA SER A 293 16.53 14.35 2.50
C SER A 293 17.58 13.76 3.42
N LYS A 294 17.24 13.59 4.71
CA LYS A 294 18.15 13.08 5.73
C LYS A 294 17.91 11.59 6.00
N PRO A 295 18.97 10.78 6.23
CA PRO A 295 18.80 9.41 6.68
C PRO A 295 18.06 9.37 8.02
N ARG A 296 16.87 8.77 8.02
CA ARG A 296 16.05 8.54 9.20
C ARG A 296 15.26 7.28 8.97
N HIS A 297 15.64 6.23 9.68
CA HIS A 297 15.05 4.91 9.54
C HIS A 297 13.88 4.80 10.51
N GLU A 298 12.70 4.54 9.98
CA GLU A 298 11.49 4.26 10.73
C GLU A 298 10.96 2.90 10.30
N LEU A 299 10.77 2.01 11.27
CA LEU A 299 10.19 0.69 11.09
C LEU A 299 8.92 0.57 11.92
N LEU A 300 7.82 0.27 11.25
CA LEU A 300 6.52 -0.03 11.85
C LEU A 300 6.15 -1.45 11.43
N ALA A 301 5.87 -2.32 12.39
CA ALA A 301 5.28 -3.64 12.14
C ALA A 301 4.03 -3.76 13.02
N GLY A 302 2.95 -4.29 12.46
CA GLY A 302 1.71 -4.40 13.20
C GLY A 302 0.66 -5.28 12.55
N CYS A 303 -0.56 -5.17 13.05
CA CYS A 303 -1.74 -5.89 12.57
C CYS A 303 -2.78 -4.90 12.03
N LEU A 304 -3.60 -5.39 11.10
CA LEU A 304 -4.70 -4.68 10.46
C LEU A 304 -6.01 -5.44 10.71
N LYS A 305 -7.01 -4.75 11.22
CA LYS A 305 -8.41 -5.13 11.11
C LYS A 305 -9.08 -4.23 10.10
N VAL A 306 -9.97 -4.79 9.28
CA VAL A 306 -10.63 -4.11 8.16
C VAL A 306 -12.07 -4.56 8.10
N ASP A 307 -12.93 -3.73 7.50
CA ASP A 307 -14.35 -4.03 7.33
C ASP A 307 -14.63 -5.03 6.21
N ASP A 308 -13.73 -5.14 5.22
CA ASP A 308 -13.88 -5.99 4.05
C ASP A 308 -12.51 -6.40 3.50
N ASP A 309 -12.30 -7.71 3.28
CA ASP A 309 -11.05 -8.25 2.77
C ASP A 309 -10.79 -7.84 1.30
N SER A 310 -11.85 -7.56 0.53
CA SER A 310 -11.72 -7.10 -0.86
C SER A 310 -11.09 -5.70 -0.98
N LYS A 311 -11.04 -4.95 0.12
CA LYS A 311 -10.42 -3.63 0.26
C LYS A 311 -8.96 -3.72 0.70
N VAL A 312 -8.35 -4.90 0.62
CA VAL A 312 -6.94 -5.10 0.97
C VAL A 312 -6.24 -5.90 -0.11
N SER A 313 -5.03 -5.48 -0.49
CA SER A 313 -4.16 -6.30 -1.33
C SER A 313 -2.88 -6.66 -0.58
N VAL A 314 -2.65 -7.96 -0.42
CA VAL A 314 -1.36 -8.52 0.01
C VAL A 314 -0.26 -8.18 -1.01
N GLY A 315 0.98 -8.07 -0.53
CA GLY A 315 2.17 -7.70 -1.30
C GLY A 315 2.87 -6.47 -0.74
N CYS A 316 3.93 -6.02 -1.42
CA CYS A 316 4.71 -4.86 -1.01
C CYS A 316 4.79 -3.81 -2.11
N THR A 317 4.83 -2.54 -1.72
CA THR A 317 5.22 -1.41 -2.56
C THR A 317 6.58 -0.97 -2.09
N ALA A 318 7.54 -0.79 -2.99
CA ALA A 318 8.85 -0.28 -2.67
C ALA A 318 9.20 0.89 -3.59
N GLU A 319 9.63 2.01 -3.02
CA GLU A 319 10.02 3.21 -3.75
C GLU A 319 11.54 3.40 -3.68
N TYR A 320 12.14 3.70 -4.82
CA TYR A 320 13.57 3.84 -5.00
C TYR A 320 13.91 5.20 -5.60
N SER A 321 15.05 5.76 -5.19
CA SER A 321 15.67 6.92 -5.83
C SER A 321 17.18 6.68 -5.94
N LEU A 322 17.83 7.41 -6.84
CA LEU A 322 19.22 7.27 -7.30
C LEU A 322 20.19 6.55 -6.37
N ASN A 323 20.84 5.50 -6.90
CA ASN A 323 22.02 4.85 -6.33
C ASN A 323 21.88 4.41 -4.86
N LEU A 324 20.66 4.28 -4.35
CA LEU A 324 20.41 3.67 -3.05
C LEU A 324 20.30 2.17 -3.24
N THR A 325 21.16 1.45 -2.53
CA THR A 325 21.02 0.01 -2.35
C THR A 325 19.76 -0.33 -1.54
N GLU A 326 19.21 0.65 -0.84
CA GLU A 326 18.04 0.52 0.02
C GLU A 326 16.87 1.37 -0.51
N PRO A 327 15.63 0.87 -0.42
CA PRO A 327 14.44 1.63 -0.78
C PRO A 327 14.26 2.86 0.13
N ILE A 328 13.70 3.94 -0.42
CA ILE A 328 13.28 5.12 0.35
C ILE A 328 12.14 4.73 1.29
N SER A 329 11.18 3.99 0.75
CA SER A 329 10.03 3.50 1.48
C SER A 329 9.67 2.09 1.03
N VAL A 330 9.23 1.26 1.96
CA VAL A 330 8.63 -0.06 1.72
C VAL A 330 7.37 -0.14 2.54
N HIS A 331 6.27 -0.59 1.93
CA HIS A 331 5.04 -0.87 2.64
C HIS A 331 4.45 -2.21 2.19
N CYS A 332 4.28 -3.11 3.13
CA CYS A 332 3.86 -4.49 2.90
C CYS A 332 2.62 -4.86 3.69
N ILE A 333 1.77 -5.68 3.10
CA ILE A 333 0.66 -6.38 3.76
C ILE A 333 0.80 -7.88 3.46
N CYS A 334 0.57 -8.72 4.46
CA CYS A 334 0.55 -10.18 4.35
C CYS A 334 -0.54 -10.79 5.25
N ASP A 335 -0.95 -12.02 4.96
CA ASP A 335 -2.17 -12.65 5.48
C ASP A 335 -1.92 -13.95 6.25
N SER A 336 -0.72 -14.13 6.80
CA SER A 336 -0.39 -15.29 7.64
C SER A 336 0.25 -14.88 8.97
N HIS A 337 0.28 -15.78 9.94
CA HIS A 337 0.91 -15.53 11.24
C HIS A 337 2.39 -15.10 11.08
N LEU A 338 2.76 -14.03 11.77
CA LEU A 338 4.12 -13.50 11.92
C LEU A 338 4.83 -13.22 10.58
N CYS A 339 4.08 -13.00 9.50
CA CYS A 339 4.63 -12.76 8.17
C CYS A 339 5.31 -11.41 8.02
N ASN A 340 5.02 -10.44 8.90
CA ASN A 340 5.60 -9.10 8.90
C ASN A 340 7.01 -9.04 9.54
N TYR A 341 7.83 -10.02 9.20
CA TYR A 341 9.21 -10.16 9.69
C TYR A 341 10.24 -9.55 8.73
N TYR A 342 11.50 -9.50 9.17
CA TYR A 342 12.63 -8.93 8.43
C TYR A 342 12.78 -9.49 7.00
N ASP A 343 12.52 -10.79 6.80
CA ASP A 343 12.58 -11.43 5.48
C ASP A 343 11.66 -10.77 4.46
N LEU A 344 10.53 -10.21 4.90
CA LEU A 344 9.60 -9.50 4.02
C LEU A 344 10.22 -8.22 3.47
N LEU A 345 11.00 -7.50 4.29
CA LEU A 345 11.80 -6.34 3.83
C LEU A 345 12.85 -6.76 2.83
N ALA A 346 13.60 -7.83 3.12
CA ALA A 346 14.67 -8.32 2.26
C ALA A 346 14.14 -8.82 0.91
N ARG A 347 12.95 -9.44 0.88
CA ARG A 347 12.30 -9.88 -0.36
C ARG A 347 11.73 -8.69 -1.15
N ALA A 348 11.15 -7.72 -0.47
CA ALA A 348 10.62 -6.49 -1.08
C ALA A 348 11.72 -5.64 -1.71
N SER A 349 12.86 -5.48 -1.03
CA SER A 349 14.02 -4.73 -1.56
C SER A 349 14.68 -5.39 -2.76
N ASN A 350 14.53 -6.72 -2.90
CA ASN A 350 15.10 -7.50 -4.00
C ASN A 350 14.13 -7.67 -5.19
N GLY A 351 12.91 -7.10 -5.14
CA GLY A 351 11.91 -7.25 -6.19
C GLY A 351 11.43 -8.70 -6.41
N THR A 352 11.64 -9.58 -5.43
CA THR A 352 11.42 -11.04 -5.56
C THR A 352 10.07 -11.52 -5.04
N LEU A 353 9.19 -10.61 -4.61
CA LEU A 353 7.83 -10.96 -4.20
C LEU A 353 7.02 -11.38 -5.43
N LYS A 354 7.13 -12.67 -5.78
CA LYS A 354 6.09 -13.34 -6.54
C LYS A 354 4.82 -13.30 -5.70
N ARG A 355 3.71 -12.93 -6.33
CA ARG A 355 2.37 -13.16 -5.82
C ARG A 355 2.28 -14.64 -5.45
N GLU A 356 2.31 -14.96 -4.16
CA GLU A 356 2.02 -16.31 -3.71
C GLU A 356 0.54 -16.57 -4.07
N GLU A 357 0.32 -17.33 -5.14
CA GLU A 357 -0.91 -18.10 -5.26
C GLU A 357 -0.91 -19.04 -4.05
N SER A 358 -1.82 -18.77 -3.10
CA SER A 358 -2.25 -19.64 -2.01
C SER A 358 -1.52 -20.98 -1.96
N ALA A 359 -0.41 -21.03 -1.21
CA ALA A 359 0.36 -22.24 -1.08
C ALA A 359 -0.41 -23.23 -0.18
N GLU A 360 -0.75 -24.37 -0.78
CA GLU A 360 -0.98 -25.60 -0.05
C GLU A 360 0.11 -25.81 1.02
N GLU A 361 -0.39 -26.09 2.22
CA GLU A 361 0.24 -26.71 3.38
C GLU A 361 1.64 -27.31 3.13
N SER A 362 2.69 -26.51 3.34
CA SER A 362 4.05 -27.03 3.51
C SER A 362 4.38 -27.13 5.00
N ASN A 363 4.14 -28.32 5.54
CA ASN A 363 4.59 -28.71 6.87
C ASN A 363 6.14 -28.73 6.91
N SER A 364 6.73 -27.70 7.48
CA SER A 364 8.08 -27.78 8.04
C SER A 364 8.18 -26.96 9.33
N VAL A 365 7.80 -27.59 10.43
CA VAL A 365 8.04 -27.12 11.79
C VAL A 365 9.54 -27.26 12.12
N PRO A 366 10.24 -26.22 12.62
CA PRO A 366 11.55 -26.39 13.24
C PRO A 366 11.38 -27.01 14.63
N ASN A 367 12.03 -28.14 14.85
CA ASN A 367 12.09 -28.86 16.13
C ASN A 367 12.43 -27.95 17.32
N GLY A 368 11.44 -27.70 18.18
CA GLY A 368 11.61 -27.21 19.55
C GLY A 368 10.79 -28.08 20.50
N ARG A 369 11.41 -29.12 21.06
CA ARG A 369 10.82 -29.98 22.09
C ARG A 369 10.50 -29.16 23.35
N ILE A 370 9.23 -29.14 23.76
CA ILE A 370 8.85 -29.07 25.17
C ILE A 370 7.91 -30.24 25.45
N LEU A 371 8.36 -31.14 26.32
CA LEU A 371 7.65 -32.31 26.82
C LEU A 371 6.61 -31.86 27.85
N ILE A 372 5.32 -32.17 27.62
CA ILE A 372 4.37 -32.57 28.68
C ILE A 372 3.41 -33.64 28.11
N GLN A 373 3.59 -34.89 28.57
CA GLN A 373 2.61 -35.99 28.68
C GLN A 373 1.71 -35.74 29.89
N ASP A 374 0.45 -36.16 30.09
CA ASP A 374 -0.61 -36.99 29.46
C ASP A 374 -1.94 -36.36 30.01
N ALA A 375 -3.19 -36.60 29.59
CA ALA A 375 -3.91 -37.84 29.24
C ALA A 375 -5.27 -37.49 28.58
N VAL A 376 -5.70 -38.24 27.54
CA VAL A 376 -6.88 -39.16 27.48
C VAL A 376 -8.25 -38.45 27.63
N ASP A 377 -9.11 -38.42 26.60
CA ASP A 377 -10.03 -39.53 26.25
C ASP A 377 -10.58 -39.52 24.81
N GLU A 378 -11.01 -40.71 24.38
CA GLU A 378 -11.44 -41.16 23.06
C GLU A 378 -12.89 -40.79 22.66
N ASN A 379 -13.12 -40.71 21.33
CA ASN A 379 -14.31 -41.08 20.51
C ASN A 379 -14.46 -40.05 19.37
N GLY A 380 -14.56 -40.34 18.07
CA GLY A 380 -14.86 -41.57 17.34
C GLY A 380 -15.85 -41.21 16.21
N SER A 381 -15.43 -41.36 14.94
CA SER A 381 -16.24 -41.37 13.69
C SER A 381 -16.88 -40.03 13.24
N SER A 382 -17.12 -39.68 11.96
CA SER A 382 -17.08 -40.39 10.68
C SER A 382 -17.00 -39.39 9.50
N ILE A 383 -16.23 -39.79 8.49
CA ILE A 383 -16.27 -39.56 7.03
C ILE A 383 -17.50 -38.81 6.46
N GLY A 384 -17.23 -37.78 5.64
CA GLY A 384 -18.22 -37.11 4.78
C GLY A 384 -17.59 -36.19 3.73
N THR A 385 -16.79 -36.73 2.80
CA THR A 385 -16.24 -35.96 1.67
C THR A 385 -17.32 -35.69 0.61
N ARG A 386 -17.71 -34.42 0.44
CA ARG A 386 -18.56 -33.92 -0.65
C ARG A 386 -17.67 -33.33 -1.75
N ASN A 387 -17.55 -34.03 -2.87
CA ASN A 387 -16.88 -33.55 -4.07
C ASN A 387 -17.74 -32.49 -4.79
N TRP A 388 -17.19 -31.31 -5.05
CA TRP A 388 -17.62 -30.38 -6.07
C TRP A 388 -16.58 -30.36 -7.20
N PRO A 389 -16.98 -30.33 -8.48
CA PRO A 389 -16.05 -30.46 -9.59
C PRO A 389 -15.33 -29.13 -9.85
N THR A 390 -14.01 -29.14 -9.75
CA THR A 390 -13.15 -28.05 -10.20
C THR A 390 -13.04 -28.06 -11.73
N ILE A 391 -13.07 -26.85 -12.30
CA ILE A 391 -12.98 -26.49 -13.72
C ILE A 391 -11.72 -27.07 -14.44
N TRP A 392 -10.82 -27.72 -13.72
CA TRP A 392 -9.63 -28.39 -14.22
C TRP A 392 -9.89 -29.77 -14.87
N GLN A 393 -11.00 -30.44 -14.54
CA GLN A 393 -11.34 -31.74 -15.16
C GLN A 393 -11.87 -31.62 -16.60
N THR A 394 -12.38 -30.46 -17.00
CA THR A 394 -12.84 -30.24 -18.38
C THR A 394 -11.67 -29.98 -19.34
N PHE A 395 -10.61 -29.33 -18.88
CA PHE A 395 -9.41 -29.08 -19.70
C PHE A 395 -8.59 -30.34 -19.97
N THR A 396 -8.42 -31.21 -18.97
CA THR A 396 -7.74 -32.50 -19.15
C THR A 396 -8.54 -33.43 -20.06
N SER A 397 -9.87 -33.42 -19.96
CA SER A 397 -10.74 -34.19 -20.86
C SER A 397 -10.69 -33.68 -22.31
N LEU A 398 -10.63 -32.37 -22.54
CA LEU A 398 -10.52 -31.79 -23.88
C LEU A 398 -9.17 -32.14 -24.55
N LEU A 399 -8.08 -32.12 -23.78
CA LEU A 399 -6.75 -32.50 -24.25
C LEU A 399 -6.66 -33.99 -24.59
N ILE A 400 -7.30 -34.86 -23.81
CA ILE A 400 -7.39 -36.31 -24.11
C ILE A 400 -8.25 -36.57 -25.36
N ILE A 401 -9.33 -35.81 -25.57
CA ILE A 401 -10.17 -35.94 -26.77
C ILE A 401 -9.42 -35.47 -28.02
N LEU A 402 -8.69 -34.35 -27.96
CA LEU A 402 -7.86 -33.86 -29.06
C LEU A 402 -6.69 -34.81 -29.36
N TYR A 403 -6.11 -35.42 -28.34
CA TYR A 403 -5.07 -36.45 -28.50
C TYR A 403 -5.62 -37.73 -29.13
N LYS A 404 -6.85 -38.16 -28.79
CA LYS A 404 -7.50 -39.32 -29.41
C LYS A 404 -7.94 -39.07 -30.85
N LEU A 405 -8.41 -37.86 -31.18
CA LEU A 405 -8.79 -37.51 -32.56
C LEU A 405 -7.57 -37.48 -33.49
N SER A 406 -6.45 -36.93 -33.03
CA SER A 406 -5.19 -36.92 -33.79
C SER A 406 -4.55 -38.32 -33.94
N TYR A 407 -4.86 -39.26 -33.05
CA TYR A 407 -4.42 -40.66 -33.18
C TYR A 407 -5.29 -41.47 -34.15
N PHE A 408 -6.59 -41.13 -34.28
CA PHE A 408 -7.53 -41.85 -35.14
C PHE A 408 -7.29 -41.57 -36.63
N ASP A 409 -6.90 -40.35 -36.99
CA ASP A 409 -6.55 -40.00 -38.38
C ASP A 409 -5.24 -40.66 -38.86
N PHE A 410 -4.36 -41.06 -37.94
CA PHE A 410 -3.09 -41.72 -38.27
C PHE A 410 -3.26 -43.21 -38.59
N ILE A 411 -4.30 -43.87 -38.06
CA ILE A 411 -4.57 -45.30 -38.31
C ILE A 411 -5.30 -45.53 -39.64
N HIS A 412 -5.97 -44.51 -40.19
CA HIS A 412 -6.68 -44.63 -41.47
C HIS A 412 -5.84 -44.30 -42.72
N SER A 413 -4.53 -44.03 -42.56
CA SER A 413 -3.61 -43.72 -43.67
C SER A 413 -2.41 -44.69 -43.77
N LEU A 414 -2.55 -45.90 -43.21
CA LEU A 414 -1.59 -47.01 -43.36
C LEU A 414 -2.19 -48.17 -44.13
#